data_AF-A0A1G8GUH7-F1
#
_entry.id   AF-A0A1G8GUH7-F1
#
_cell.length_a   1.000
_cell.length_b   1.000
_cell.length_c   1.000
_cell.angle_alpha   90.00
_cell.angle_beta   90.00
_cell.angle_gamma   90.00
#
_symmetry.space_group_name_H-M   'P 1'
#
loop_
_entity.id
_entity.type
_entity.pdbx_description
1 polymer ?
#
loop_
_entity_poly.entity_id
_entity_poly.type
_entity_poly.pdbx_seq_one_letter_code
_entity_poly.pdbx_strand_id
1 'polypeptide(L)'
;MKQFFVFLSFALFVIIPAHAVEPADEKRLDEIAERGTHVMPFDLEKTTHVFTKTTEGGVQQVIAKNPLDSEQIRLIREHLSEISTEFRQGNFSKPAQIHGNDMPGLAALKSAQAGQIKIEYKELPDGAQINYSSESLSLIKAIHQWFDAQLSDHARHAAPGHPHQHPH
;
A
#
# COMPACT_ATOMS: atom_id res chain seq x y z
N MET A 1 -30.58 -27.69 -58.59
CA MET A 1 -29.11 -27.81 -58.44
C MET A 1 -28.69 -26.92 -57.28
N LYS A 2 -27.82 -27.48 -56.42
CA LYS A 2 -27.12 -26.95 -55.22
C LYS A 2 -27.07 -25.41 -55.09
N GLN A 3 -27.62 -24.82 -54.02
CA GLN A 3 -26.99 -24.59 -52.69
C GLN A 3 -25.79 -23.62 -52.75
N PHE A 4 -25.84 -22.51 -52.02
CA PHE A 4 -24.87 -22.14 -50.97
C PHE A 4 -25.25 -20.77 -50.36
N PHE A 5 -25.75 -20.80 -49.12
CA PHE A 5 -25.79 -19.63 -48.23
C PHE A 5 -24.39 -19.46 -47.62
N VAL A 6 -23.79 -18.29 -47.77
CA VAL A 6 -22.57 -17.92 -47.03
C VAL A 6 -22.99 -16.97 -45.91
N PHE A 7 -23.07 -17.48 -44.68
CA PHE A 7 -23.13 -16.66 -43.48
C PHE A 7 -21.70 -16.29 -43.09
N LEU A 8 -21.35 -15.02 -43.23
CA LEU A 8 -20.09 -14.46 -42.73
C LEU A 8 -20.30 -14.07 -41.25
N SER A 9 -20.00 -14.99 -40.32
CA SER A 9 -19.94 -14.65 -38.89
C SER A 9 -18.74 -13.75 -38.63
N PHE A 10 -19.01 -12.48 -38.31
CA PHE A 10 -18.00 -11.55 -37.80
C PHE A 10 -17.83 -11.81 -36.30
N ALA A 11 -16.81 -12.59 -35.92
CA ALA A 11 -16.44 -12.75 -34.52
C ALA A 11 -15.75 -11.46 -34.04
N LEU A 12 -16.47 -10.67 -33.23
CA LEU A 12 -15.93 -9.47 -32.59
C LEU A 12 -15.02 -9.91 -31.43
N PHE A 13 -13.71 -9.87 -31.64
CA PHE A 13 -12.72 -10.06 -30.57
C PHE A 13 -12.73 -8.80 -29.70
N VAL A 14 -13.35 -8.88 -28.52
CA VAL A 14 -13.21 -7.86 -27.48
C VAL A 14 -11.82 -8.03 -26.88
N ILE A 15 -10.88 -7.21 -27.32
CA ILE A 15 -9.57 -7.08 -26.67
C ILE A 15 -9.81 -6.35 -25.36
N ILE A 16 -9.90 -7.10 -24.26
CA ILE A 16 -9.87 -6.51 -22.92
C ILE A 16 -8.40 -6.14 -22.68
N PRO A 17 -8.04 -4.84 -22.54
CA PRO A 17 -6.69 -4.49 -22.15
C PRO A 17 -6.48 -5.01 -20.72
N ALA A 18 -5.67 -6.05 -20.58
CA ALA A 18 -5.08 -6.38 -19.30
C ALA A 18 -4.20 -5.18 -18.92
N HIS A 19 -4.62 -4.41 -17.92
CA HIS A 19 -3.77 -3.40 -17.31
C HIS A 19 -2.61 -4.13 -16.65
N ALA A 20 -1.52 -4.31 -17.40
CA ALA A 20 -0.24 -4.68 -16.86
C ALA A 20 0.20 -3.52 -15.96
N VAL A 21 0.37 -3.80 -14.67
CA VAL A 21 1.08 -2.90 -13.76
C VAL A 21 2.53 -2.92 -14.25
N GLU A 22 2.95 -1.84 -14.92
CA GLU A 22 4.34 -1.72 -15.31
C GLU A 22 5.23 -1.68 -14.06
N PRO A 23 6.39 -2.36 -14.06
CA PRO A 23 7.35 -2.21 -12.98
C PRO A 23 7.73 -0.73 -12.87
N ALA A 24 7.81 -0.23 -11.64
CA ALA A 24 8.16 1.17 -11.39
C ALA A 24 9.50 1.50 -12.07
N ASP A 25 9.54 2.61 -12.81
CA ASP A 25 10.74 3.16 -13.43
C ASP A 25 11.83 3.36 -12.35
N GLU A 26 13.07 2.91 -12.59
CA GLU A 26 14.18 3.04 -11.64
C GLU A 26 14.39 4.48 -11.19
N LYS A 27 14.15 5.44 -12.10
CA LYS A 27 14.19 6.87 -11.77
C LYS A 27 13.13 7.27 -10.75
N ARG A 28 11.92 6.69 -10.84
CA ARG A 28 10.84 6.92 -9.86
C ARG A 28 11.23 6.35 -8.50
N LEU A 29 11.85 5.17 -8.45
CA LEU A 29 12.31 4.56 -7.20
C LEU A 29 13.39 5.41 -6.52
N ASP A 30 14.34 5.94 -7.30
CA ASP A 30 15.40 6.81 -6.76
C ASP A 30 14.84 8.17 -6.29
N GLU A 31 13.89 8.77 -7.02
CA GLU A 31 13.19 9.99 -6.57
C GLU A 31 12.39 9.76 -5.27
N ILE A 32 11.78 8.58 -5.10
CA ILE A 32 11.06 8.20 -3.88
C ILE A 32 12.05 7.98 -2.74
N ALA A 33 13.20 7.34 -2.98
CA ALA A 33 14.22 7.20 -1.97
C ALA A 33 14.74 8.57 -1.52
N GLU A 34 15.01 9.49 -2.45
CA GLU A 34 15.48 10.84 -2.17
C GLU A 34 14.45 11.65 -1.36
N ARG A 35 13.18 11.71 -1.81
CA ARG A 35 12.09 12.41 -1.09
C ARG A 35 11.72 11.71 0.22
N GLY A 36 11.86 10.38 0.24
CA GLY A 36 11.60 9.50 1.36
C GLY A 36 12.53 9.78 2.53
N THR A 37 13.79 10.17 2.32
CA THR A 37 14.71 10.49 3.42
C THR A 37 14.23 11.61 4.36
N HIS A 38 13.41 12.53 3.86
CA HIS A 38 12.83 13.62 4.67
C HIS A 38 11.54 13.23 5.39
N VAL A 39 10.91 12.11 4.99
CA VAL A 39 9.59 11.68 5.50
C VAL A 39 9.67 10.37 6.27
N MET A 40 10.57 9.47 5.89
CA MET A 40 10.92 8.20 6.53
C MET A 40 12.30 8.34 7.17
N PRO A 41 12.39 8.55 8.50
CA PRO A 41 13.64 8.89 9.17
C PRO A 41 14.56 7.68 9.42
N PHE A 42 14.33 6.55 8.75
CA PHE A 42 15.08 5.30 8.91
C PHE A 42 15.66 4.83 7.58
N ASP A 43 16.79 4.12 7.63
CA ASP A 43 17.45 3.57 6.44
C ASP A 43 16.59 2.50 5.73
N LEU A 44 16.20 2.77 4.47
CA LEU A 44 15.40 1.86 3.64
C LEU A 44 16.15 0.57 3.29
N GLU A 45 17.48 0.59 3.21
CA GLU A 45 18.28 -0.61 2.96
C GLU A 45 18.33 -1.54 4.18
N LYS A 46 18.13 -1.00 5.38
CA LYS A 46 18.11 -1.76 6.63
C LYS A 46 16.71 -2.17 7.08
N THR A 47 15.67 -1.80 6.35
CA THR A 47 14.28 -2.01 6.75
C THR A 47 13.48 -2.69 5.64
N THR A 48 12.33 -3.23 6.02
CA THR A 48 11.35 -3.79 5.09
C THR A 48 9.97 -3.25 5.44
N HIS A 49 9.30 -2.67 4.45
CA HIS A 49 7.89 -2.36 4.53
C HIS A 49 7.07 -3.60 4.17
N VAL A 50 6.07 -3.92 4.97
CA VAL A 50 5.17 -5.04 4.70
C VAL A 50 3.75 -4.52 4.64
N PHE A 51 3.07 -4.80 3.53
CA PHE A 51 1.67 -4.43 3.34
C PHE A 51 0.83 -5.69 3.17
N THR A 52 -0.08 -5.95 4.11
CA THR A 52 -0.96 -7.12 4.12
C THR A 52 -2.40 -6.67 3.95
N LYS A 53 -3.06 -7.08 2.86
CA LYS A 53 -4.49 -6.85 2.68
C LYS A 53 -5.28 -7.83 3.55
N THR A 54 -6.32 -7.36 4.24
CA THR A 54 -7.24 -8.18 5.03
C THR A 54 -8.68 -7.99 4.54
N THR A 55 -9.59 -8.84 4.98
CA THR A 55 -11.03 -8.72 4.65
C THR A 55 -11.67 -7.46 5.21
N GLU A 56 -11.11 -6.90 6.28
CA GLU A 56 -11.64 -5.72 6.98
C GLU A 56 -10.87 -4.43 6.65
N GLY A 57 -9.78 -4.53 5.87
CA GLY A 57 -8.89 -3.41 5.55
C GLY A 57 -7.46 -3.89 5.24
N GLY A 58 -6.50 -3.55 6.08
CA GLY A 58 -5.11 -3.97 5.88
C GLY A 58 -4.18 -3.67 7.05
N VAL A 59 -3.02 -4.32 7.06
CA VAL A 59 -1.95 -4.11 8.03
C VAL A 59 -0.70 -3.59 7.30
N GLN A 60 -0.18 -2.44 7.74
CA GLN A 60 1.14 -1.96 7.39
C GLN A 60 2.11 -2.33 8.52
N GLN A 61 3.27 -2.87 8.18
CA GLN A 61 4.37 -3.05 9.11
C GLN A 61 5.63 -2.42 8.51
N VAL A 62 6.51 -1.95 9.38
CA VAL A 62 7.90 -1.65 9.01
C VAL A 62 8.77 -2.35 10.04
N ILE A 63 9.71 -3.15 9.57
CA ILE A 63 10.58 -3.97 10.41
C ILE A 63 12.05 -3.75 10.03
N ALA A 64 12.93 -3.78 11.02
CA ALA A 64 14.37 -3.80 10.82
C ALA A 64 14.81 -5.18 10.35
N LYS A 65 15.70 -5.24 9.34
CA LYS A 65 16.28 -6.51 8.87
C LYS A 65 17.20 -7.14 9.92
N ASN A 66 17.80 -6.33 10.78
CA ASN A 66 18.55 -6.77 11.94
C ASN A 66 17.73 -6.47 13.22
N PRO A 67 17.25 -7.50 13.97
CA PRO A 67 16.43 -7.28 15.17
C PRO A 67 17.22 -6.67 16.35
N LEU A 68 18.54 -6.55 16.23
CA LEU A 68 19.41 -5.88 17.20
C LEU A 68 19.74 -4.43 16.83
N ASP A 69 19.26 -3.93 15.68
CA ASP A 69 19.47 -2.55 15.25
C ASP A 69 18.49 -1.62 15.99
N SER A 70 18.83 -1.30 17.24
CA SER A 70 17.99 -0.48 18.12
C SER A 70 17.73 0.92 17.58
N GLU A 71 18.64 1.46 16.76
CA GLU A 71 18.47 2.77 16.14
C GLU A 71 17.34 2.72 15.10
N GLN A 72 17.40 1.77 14.17
CA GLN A 72 16.36 1.58 13.16
C GLN A 72 15.00 1.26 13.80
N ILE A 73 14.97 0.39 14.81
CA ILE A 73 13.73 0.04 15.52
C ILE A 73 13.09 1.27 16.17
N ARG A 74 13.89 2.11 16.83
CA ARG A 74 13.40 3.36 17.44
C ARG A 74 12.82 4.30 16.38
N LEU A 75 13.54 4.54 15.29
CA LEU A 75 13.13 5.43 14.20
C LEU A 75 11.83 4.95 13.52
N ILE A 76 11.70 3.63 13.32
CA ILE A 76 10.47 3.00 12.80
C ILE A 76 9.29 3.30 13.73
N ARG A 77 9.45 3.05 15.04
CA ARG A 77 8.37 3.23 16.04
C ARG A 77 7.93 4.68 16.12
N GLU A 78 8.89 5.61 16.16
CA GLU A 78 8.61 7.05 16.15
C GLU A 78 7.83 7.45 14.90
N HIS A 79 8.28 7.02 13.72
CA HIS A 79 7.62 7.33 12.46
C HIS A 79 6.19 6.76 12.39
N LEU A 80 6.00 5.47 12.69
CA LEU A 80 4.68 4.84 12.61
C LEU A 80 3.71 5.40 13.66
N SER A 81 4.21 5.75 14.85
CA SER A 81 3.40 6.43 15.88
C SER A 81 2.91 7.79 15.38
N GLU A 82 3.80 8.59 14.78
CA GLU A 82 3.47 9.92 14.25
C GLU A 82 2.41 9.83 13.14
N ILE A 83 2.64 9.03 12.10
CA ILE A 83 1.66 8.92 11.00
C ILE A 83 0.35 8.29 11.48
N SER A 84 0.37 7.39 12.47
CA SER A 84 -0.87 6.84 13.03
C SER A 84 -1.72 7.92 13.70
N THR A 85 -1.09 8.91 14.32
CA THR A 85 -1.77 10.04 14.95
C THR A 85 -2.44 10.93 13.91
N GLU A 86 -1.75 11.19 12.80
CA GLU A 86 -2.30 11.95 11.68
C GLU A 86 -3.46 11.20 10.99
N PHE A 87 -3.29 9.91 10.71
CA PHE A 87 -4.31 9.10 10.05
C PHE A 87 -5.58 8.95 10.89
N ARG A 88 -5.47 8.89 12.23
CA ARG A 88 -6.65 8.93 13.13
C ARG A 88 -7.49 10.20 12.97
N GLN A 89 -6.86 11.29 12.52
CA GLN A 89 -7.51 12.57 12.26
C GLN A 89 -7.95 12.72 10.79
N GLY A 90 -7.83 11.65 9.98
CA GLY A 90 -8.10 11.69 8.54
C GLY A 90 -7.02 12.41 7.72
N ASN A 91 -5.88 12.75 8.33
CA ASN A 91 -4.82 13.46 7.65
C ASN A 91 -3.86 12.50 6.95
N PHE A 92 -4.12 12.20 5.68
CA PHE A 92 -3.24 11.40 4.81
C PHE A 92 -2.31 12.27 3.93
N SER A 93 -1.90 13.44 4.41
CA SER A 93 -1.08 14.37 3.59
C SER A 93 0.38 13.93 3.42
N LYS A 94 1.00 13.30 4.43
CA LYS A 94 2.40 12.82 4.34
C LYS A 94 2.63 11.81 3.21
N PRO A 95 1.80 10.77 3.01
CA PRO A 95 1.91 9.91 1.82
C PRO A 95 1.88 10.70 0.50
N ALA A 96 1.06 11.76 0.41
CA ALA A 96 0.99 12.58 -0.80
C ALA A 96 2.30 13.33 -1.10
N GLN A 97 3.10 13.65 -0.08
CA GLN A 97 4.38 14.33 -0.24
C GLN A 97 5.45 13.43 -0.88
N ILE A 98 5.39 12.12 -0.60
CA ILE A 98 6.32 11.14 -1.19
C ILE A 98 5.81 10.71 -2.58
N HIS A 99 4.52 10.35 -2.67
CA HIS A 99 3.97 9.58 -3.79
C HIS A 99 3.20 10.41 -4.82
N GLY A 100 2.93 11.69 -4.51
CA GLY A 100 2.04 12.54 -5.28
C GLY A 100 0.57 12.38 -4.88
N ASN A 101 -0.27 13.35 -5.27
CA ASN A 101 -1.69 13.34 -4.93
C ASN A 101 -2.51 12.28 -5.67
N ASP A 102 -1.99 11.76 -6.79
CA ASP A 102 -2.70 10.84 -7.69
C ASP A 102 -2.47 9.36 -7.34
N MET A 103 -1.84 9.08 -6.19
CA MET A 103 -1.64 7.72 -5.72
C MET A 103 -2.99 6.99 -5.60
N PRO A 104 -3.14 5.80 -6.22
CA PRO A 104 -4.37 5.02 -6.14
C PRO A 104 -4.86 4.84 -4.70
N GLY A 105 -6.16 5.03 -4.48
CA GLY A 105 -6.80 4.95 -3.16
C GLY A 105 -6.68 6.20 -2.29
N LEU A 106 -5.63 7.01 -2.43
CA LEU A 106 -5.32 8.12 -1.52
C LEU A 106 -6.42 9.19 -1.43
N ALA A 107 -7.04 9.54 -2.57
CA ALA A 107 -8.14 10.51 -2.60
C ALA A 107 -9.37 10.04 -1.79
N ALA A 108 -9.69 8.75 -1.85
CA ALA A 108 -10.78 8.16 -1.08
C ALA A 108 -10.44 8.12 0.42
N LEU A 109 -9.20 7.77 0.78
CA LEU A 109 -8.73 7.81 2.18
C LEU A 109 -8.81 9.22 2.77
N LYS A 110 -8.38 10.26 2.02
CA LYS A 110 -8.47 11.67 2.42
C LYS A 110 -9.91 12.17 2.58
N SER A 111 -10.84 11.57 1.85
CA SER A 111 -12.26 11.97 1.87
C SER A 111 -13.09 11.18 2.89
N ALA A 112 -12.47 10.23 3.61
CA ALA A 112 -13.13 9.50 4.68
C ALA A 112 -13.50 10.43 5.83
N GLN A 113 -14.72 10.30 6.34
CA GLN A 113 -15.16 11.01 7.53
C GLN A 113 -14.48 10.43 8.78
N ALA A 114 -14.37 11.24 9.82
CA ALA A 114 -13.82 10.81 11.10
C ALA A 114 -14.52 9.53 11.60
N GLY A 115 -13.72 8.52 11.97
CA GLY A 115 -14.22 7.23 12.44
C GLY A 115 -14.59 6.21 11.37
N GLN A 116 -14.61 6.57 10.07
CA GLN A 116 -14.87 5.59 9.00
C GLN A 116 -13.68 4.65 8.73
N ILE A 117 -12.47 5.05 9.13
CA ILE A 117 -11.28 4.21 9.11
C ILE A 117 -10.73 4.17 10.53
N LYS A 118 -10.70 3.00 11.13
CA LYS A 118 -10.04 2.77 12.43
C LYS A 118 -8.56 2.56 12.19
N ILE A 119 -7.73 3.25 12.99
CA ILE A 119 -6.27 3.25 12.90
C ILE A 119 -5.68 2.82 14.24
N GLU A 120 -5.07 1.64 14.29
CA GLU A 120 -4.50 1.07 15.51
C GLU A 120 -2.99 0.85 15.35
N TYR A 121 -2.20 1.52 16.18
CA TYR A 121 -0.74 1.38 16.19
C TYR A 121 -0.33 0.32 17.21
N LYS A 122 0.71 -0.45 16.90
CA LYS A 122 1.31 -1.41 17.82
C LYS A 122 2.82 -1.51 17.58
N GLU A 123 3.60 -1.50 18.66
CA GLU A 123 5.02 -1.82 18.60
C GLU A 123 5.25 -3.32 18.37
N LEU A 124 6.28 -3.64 17.60
CA LEU A 124 6.80 -4.99 17.39
C LEU A 124 8.22 -5.09 17.95
N PRO A 125 8.72 -6.28 18.34
CA PRO A 125 10.09 -6.44 18.82
C PRO A 125 11.15 -5.85 17.89
N ASP A 126 10.93 -5.95 16.58
CA ASP A 126 11.82 -5.54 15.48
C ASP A 126 11.29 -4.33 14.68
N GLY A 127 10.26 -3.63 15.15
CA GLY A 127 9.69 -2.49 14.44
C GLY A 127 8.34 -2.03 14.98
N ALA A 128 7.39 -1.77 14.08
CA ALA A 128 6.03 -1.39 14.43
C ALA A 128 5.02 -1.76 13.32
N GLN A 129 3.73 -1.68 13.66
CA GLN A 129 2.64 -1.87 12.71
C GLN A 129 1.50 -0.87 12.92
N ILE A 130 0.72 -0.68 11.86
CA ILE A 130 -0.56 0.02 11.85
C ILE A 130 -1.61 -0.91 11.24
N ASN A 131 -2.69 -1.17 11.97
CA ASN A 131 -3.88 -1.83 11.47
C ASN A 131 -4.89 -0.78 11.00
N TYR A 132 -5.41 -0.97 9.78
CA TYR A 132 -6.43 -0.16 9.15
C TYR A 132 -7.68 -1.03 9.01
N SER A 133 -8.80 -0.62 9.57
CA SER A 133 -10.07 -1.31 9.37
C SER A 133 -11.24 -0.37 9.10
N SER A 134 -12.22 -0.85 8.34
CA SER A 134 -13.43 -0.10 8.01
C SER A 134 -14.61 -1.06 7.80
N GLU A 135 -15.83 -0.59 8.08
CA GLU A 135 -17.06 -1.29 7.67
C GLU A 135 -17.49 -0.94 6.23
N SER A 136 -16.86 0.07 5.64
CA SER A 136 -17.16 0.50 4.27
C SER A 136 -16.34 -0.27 3.25
N LEU A 137 -17.02 -1.08 2.42
CA LEU A 137 -16.38 -1.83 1.33
C LEU A 137 -15.59 -0.93 0.37
N SER A 138 -16.04 0.32 0.15
CA SER A 138 -15.32 1.26 -0.71
C SER A 138 -14.00 1.73 -0.08
N LEU A 139 -13.96 1.91 1.24
CA LEU A 139 -12.74 2.29 1.96
C LEU A 139 -11.78 1.11 2.11
N ILE A 140 -12.29 -0.11 2.31
CA ILE A 140 -11.47 -1.32 2.27
C ILE A 140 -10.77 -1.44 0.91
N LYS A 141 -11.52 -1.27 -0.18
CA LYS A 141 -10.95 -1.26 -1.54
C LYS A 141 -9.91 -0.16 -1.73
N ALA A 142 -10.16 1.04 -1.18
CA ALA A 142 -9.20 2.14 -1.24
C ALA A 142 -7.90 1.82 -0.47
N ILE A 143 -8.00 1.20 0.71
CA ILE A 143 -6.82 0.72 1.47
C ILE A 143 -6.02 -0.27 0.63
N HIS A 144 -6.69 -1.22 -0.03
CA HIS A 144 -6.03 -2.22 -0.87
C HIS A 144 -5.32 -1.57 -2.08
N GLN A 145 -5.98 -0.65 -2.76
CA GLN A 145 -5.38 0.10 -3.88
C GLN A 145 -4.17 0.92 -3.42
N TRP A 146 -4.28 1.54 -2.24
CA TRP A 146 -3.19 2.30 -1.65
C TRP A 146 -2.00 1.41 -1.27
N PHE A 147 -2.25 0.23 -0.70
CA PHE A 147 -1.20 -0.75 -0.40
C PHE A 147 -0.52 -1.29 -1.66
N ASP A 148 -1.27 -1.59 -2.71
CA ASP A 148 -0.71 -2.04 -3.98
C ASP A 148 0.18 -0.94 -4.61
N ALA A 149 -0.24 0.32 -4.52
CA ALA A 149 0.58 1.46 -4.97
C ALA A 149 1.85 1.62 -4.15
N GLN A 150 1.77 1.50 -2.82
CA GLN A 150 2.93 1.54 -1.93
C GLN A 150 3.93 0.42 -2.24
N LEU A 151 3.46 -0.80 -2.49
CA LEU A 151 4.31 -1.92 -2.87
C LEU A 151 5.06 -1.67 -4.19
N SER A 152 4.39 -1.05 -5.17
CA SER A 152 5.01 -0.68 -6.44
C SER A 152 6.07 0.42 -6.26
N ASP A 153 5.75 1.44 -5.46
CA ASP A 153 6.59 2.61 -5.24
C ASP A 153 7.82 2.34 -4.37
N HIS A 154 7.73 1.33 -3.50
CA HIS A 154 8.81 0.90 -2.62
C HIS A 154 9.38 -0.46 -3.02
N ALA A 155 9.26 -0.90 -4.28
CA ALA A 155 9.48 -2.29 -4.71
C ALA A 155 10.81 -2.95 -4.23
N ARG A 156 11.89 -2.18 -4.03
CA ARG A 156 13.17 -2.69 -3.50
C ARG A 156 13.17 -2.92 -1.98
N HIS A 157 12.27 -2.26 -1.25
CA HIS A 157 12.21 -2.21 0.21
C HIS A 157 10.85 -2.60 0.78
N ALA A 158 9.92 -3.06 -0.06
CA ALA A 158 8.58 -3.45 0.33
C ALA A 158 8.23 -4.85 -0.16
N ALA A 159 7.46 -5.58 0.65
CA ALA A 159 6.99 -6.92 0.34
C ALA A 159 5.50 -7.07 0.66
N PRO A 160 4.75 -7.87 -0.11
CA PRO A 160 3.41 -8.27 0.29
C PRO A 160 3.52 -9.13 1.55
N GLY A 161 2.72 -8.81 2.56
CA GLY A 161 2.60 -9.68 3.72
C GLY A 161 1.66 -10.85 3.44
N HIS A 162 1.83 -11.94 4.17
CA HIS A 162 0.92 -13.08 4.11
C HIS A 162 -0.15 -12.88 5.20
N PRO A 163 -1.44 -13.05 4.90
CA PRO A 163 -2.44 -13.08 5.94
C PRO A 163 -2.13 -14.26 6.86
N HIS A 164 -1.71 -13.96 8.09
CA HIS A 164 -1.64 -14.97 9.13
C HIS A 164 -3.07 -15.43 9.41
N GLN A 165 -3.42 -16.62 8.93
CA GLN A 165 -4.53 -17.36 9.48
C GLN A 165 -4.17 -17.66 10.94
N HIS A 166 -4.80 -16.97 11.88
CA HIS A 166 -4.79 -17.42 13.26
C HIS A 166 -5.46 -18.81 13.28
N PRO A 167 -4.77 -19.89 13.69
CA PRO A 167 -5.47 -21.12 14.03
C PRO A 167 -6.31 -20.82 15.28
N HIS A 168 -7.60 -21.10 15.18
CA HIS A 168 -8.57 -21.04 16.27
C HIS A 168 -8.17 -21.88 17.48
#